data_AF-A0A0P7X1I5-F1
#
_entry.id   AF-A0A0P7X1I5-F1
#
_cell.length_a   1.000
_cell.length_b   1.000
_cell.length_c   1.000
_cell.angle_alpha   90.00
_cell.angle_beta   90.00
_cell.angle_gamma   90.00
#
_symmetry.space_group_name_H-M   'P 1'
#
loop_
_entity.id
_entity.type
_entity.pdbx_description
1 polymer ?
#
loop_
_entity_poly.entity_id
_entity_poly.type
_entity_poly.pdbx_seq_one_letter_code
_entity_poly.pdbx_strand_id
1 'polypeptide(L)'
;MSLAIALHVLSAVIWVGGMFFAYMAMRPAVVEVVDASQRGVLWCHTLSRFFRWVWVAVILLLVTGYWMIFSVFGGMAGAGWHIHAMQGLGIVMILLYFHVYFAPFRRLKQAVANQDPQEGGRQVGQIRKLVGTNLILGLIVVAIGAGGRYL
;
A
#
# COMPACT_ATOMS: atom_id res chain seq x y z
N MET A 1 13.14 -21.21 4.06
CA MET A 1 13.22 -19.88 4.70
C MET A 1 13.58 -18.76 3.73
N SER A 2 14.71 -18.83 3.01
CA SER A 2 15.21 -17.71 2.20
C SER A 2 14.23 -17.21 1.14
N LEU A 3 13.50 -18.13 0.48
CA LEU A 3 12.47 -17.75 -0.49
C LEU A 3 11.29 -16.99 0.15
N ALA A 4 10.80 -17.45 1.30
CA ALA A 4 9.69 -16.79 2.00
C ALA A 4 10.07 -15.39 2.45
N ILE A 5 11.28 -15.22 3.00
CA ILE A 5 11.82 -13.90 3.38
C ILE A 5 11.96 -13.01 2.14
N ALA A 6 12.57 -13.51 1.07
CA ALA A 6 12.77 -12.74 -0.17
C ALA A 6 11.44 -12.26 -0.74
N LEU A 7 10.44 -13.15 -0.86
CA LEU A 7 9.10 -12.80 -1.33
C LEU A 7 8.39 -11.81 -0.40
N HIS A 8 8.54 -11.97 0.92
CA HIS A 8 7.96 -11.07 1.91
C HIS A 8 8.53 -9.65 1.76
N VAL A 9 9.86 -9.53 1.74
CA VAL A 9 10.55 -8.24 1.62
C VAL A 9 10.27 -7.60 0.27
N LEU A 10 10.31 -8.34 -0.84
CA LEU A 10 9.97 -7.80 -2.17
C LEU A 10 8.52 -7.28 -2.21
N SER A 11 7.59 -7.99 -1.58
CA SER A 11 6.19 -7.55 -1.51
C SER A 11 6.04 -6.25 -0.71
N ALA A 12 6.75 -6.14 0.42
CA ALA A 12 6.81 -4.91 1.20
C ALA A 12 7.42 -3.75 0.40
N VAL A 13 8.52 -3.99 -0.32
CA VAL A 13 9.20 -2.99 -1.17
C VAL A 13 8.30 -2.52 -2.31
N ILE A 14 7.64 -3.43 -3.02
CA ILE A 14 6.74 -3.08 -4.13
C ILE A 14 5.59 -2.22 -3.64
N TRP A 15 4.99 -2.58 -2.50
CA TRP A 15 3.84 -1.86 -1.98
C TRP A 15 4.24 -0.51 -1.35
N VAL A 16 5.15 -0.51 -0.37
CA VAL A 16 5.56 0.71 0.34
C VAL A 16 6.35 1.63 -0.59
N GLY A 17 7.28 1.09 -1.38
CA GLY A 17 8.06 1.85 -2.36
C GLY A 17 7.18 2.42 -3.47
N GLY A 18 6.17 1.68 -3.95
CA GLY A 18 5.20 2.19 -4.91
C GLY A 18 4.36 3.35 -4.36
N MET A 19 3.92 3.26 -3.10
CA MET A 19 3.25 4.38 -2.42
C MET A 19 4.17 5.59 -2.26
N PHE A 20 5.43 5.37 -1.88
CA PHE A 20 6.44 6.42 -1.75
C PHE A 20 6.65 7.14 -3.09
N PHE A 21 6.89 6.40 -4.17
CA PHE A 21 7.06 6.95 -5.51
C PHE A 21 5.83 7.75 -5.96
N ALA A 22 4.63 7.17 -5.79
CA ALA A 22 3.38 7.82 -6.19
C ALA A 22 3.17 9.15 -5.44
N TYR A 23 3.51 9.19 -4.15
CA TYR A 23 3.29 10.37 -3.31
C TYR A 23 4.35 11.45 -3.49
N MET A 24 5.63 11.06 -3.48
CA MET A 24 6.77 11.98 -3.44
C MET A 24 7.23 12.44 -4.81
N ALA A 25 7.16 11.58 -5.83
CA ALA A 25 7.71 11.88 -7.15
C ALA A 25 6.62 12.06 -8.21
N MET A 26 5.74 11.08 -8.37
CA MET A 26 4.72 11.11 -9.43
C MET A 26 3.73 12.26 -9.24
N ARG A 27 3.25 12.48 -8.01
CA ARG A 27 2.27 13.54 -7.74
C ARG A 27 2.75 14.94 -8.11
N PRO A 28 3.88 15.47 -7.61
CA PRO A 28 4.32 16.81 -7.96
C PRO A 28 4.53 16.95 -9.46
N ALA A 29 5.15 15.95 -10.11
CA ALA A 29 5.32 15.93 -11.56
C ALA A 29 3.98 16.06 -12.30
N VAL A 30 2.95 15.28 -11.91
CA VAL A 30 1.61 15.36 -12.51
C VAL A 30 0.95 16.73 -12.29
N VAL A 31 1.19 17.39 -11.15
CA VAL A 31 0.64 18.73 -10.89
C VAL A 31 1.32 19.78 -11.76
N GLU A 32 2.62 19.61 -12.05
CA GLU A 32 3.42 20.54 -12.85
C GLU A 32 3.15 20.42 -14.35
N VAL A 33 3.04 19.19 -14.89
CA VAL A 33 3.08 18.98 -16.34
C VAL A 33 1.75 18.50 -16.95
N VAL A 34 0.77 18.10 -16.14
CA VAL A 34 -0.50 17.56 -16.63
C VAL A 34 -1.65 18.51 -16.35
N ASP A 35 -2.47 18.78 -17.37
CA ASP A 35 -3.68 19.59 -17.26
C ASP A 35 -4.67 19.02 -16.25
N ALA A 36 -5.35 19.89 -15.50
CA ALA A 36 -6.27 19.49 -14.44
C ALA A 36 -7.37 18.52 -14.91
N SER A 37 -7.86 18.68 -16.15
CA SER A 37 -8.88 17.81 -16.75
C SER A 37 -8.38 16.38 -17.00
N GLN A 38 -7.08 16.18 -17.24
CA GLN A 38 -6.51 14.87 -17.56
C GLN A 38 -5.95 14.12 -16.35
N ARG A 39 -5.68 14.82 -15.23
CA ARG A 39 -5.11 14.22 -14.01
C ARG A 39 -5.94 13.05 -13.48
N GLY A 40 -7.27 13.18 -13.46
CA GLY A 40 -8.17 12.13 -12.98
C GLY A 40 -8.06 10.84 -13.79
N VAL A 41 -7.97 10.96 -15.11
CA VAL A 41 -7.80 9.83 -16.06
C VAL A 41 -6.46 9.14 -15.82
N LEU A 42 -5.38 9.92 -15.75
CA LEU A 42 -4.03 9.40 -15.50
C LEU A 42 -3.96 8.64 -14.17
N TRP A 43 -4.51 9.21 -13.09
CA TRP A 43 -4.56 8.56 -11.78
C TRP A 43 -5.42 7.30 -11.80
N CYS A 44 -6.58 7.32 -12.46
CA CYS A 44 -7.43 6.15 -12.61
C CYS A 44 -6.68 4.97 -13.26
N HIS A 45 -5.99 5.23 -14.37
CA HIS A 45 -5.21 4.22 -15.08
C HIS A 45 -3.97 3.77 -14.31
N THR A 46 -3.28 4.67 -13.62
CA THR A 46 -2.08 4.35 -12.83
C THR A 46 -2.44 3.50 -11.62
N LEU A 47 -3.44 3.93 -10.84
CA LEU A 47 -3.92 3.19 -9.67
C LEU A 47 -4.50 1.83 -10.06
N SER A 48 -5.20 1.72 -11.21
CA SER A 48 -5.67 0.43 -11.71
C SER A 48 -4.55 -0.59 -11.93
N ARG A 49 -3.39 -0.14 -12.43
CA ARG A 49 -2.22 -1.03 -12.61
C ARG A 49 -1.55 -1.32 -11.28
N PHE A 50 -1.32 -0.29 -10.47
CA PHE A 50 -0.64 -0.42 -9.18
C PHE A 50 -1.42 -1.31 -8.21
N PHE A 51 -2.73 -1.15 -8.10
CA PHE A 51 -3.55 -1.94 -7.19
C PHE A 51 -3.59 -3.43 -7.51
N ARG A 52 -3.36 -3.83 -8.77
CA ARG A 52 -3.15 -5.27 -9.10
C ARG A 52 -1.90 -5.82 -8.42
N TRP A 53 -0.81 -5.06 -8.44
CA TRP A 53 0.43 -5.42 -7.72
C TRP A 53 0.24 -5.39 -6.20
N VAL A 54 -0.51 -4.42 -5.68
CA VAL A 54 -0.82 -4.35 -4.24
C VAL A 54 -1.62 -5.58 -3.79
N TRP A 55 -2.61 -6.04 -4.56
CA TRP A 55 -3.33 -7.27 -4.24
C TRP A 55 -2.39 -8.49 -4.13
N VAL A 56 -1.49 -8.65 -5.09
CA VAL A 56 -0.48 -9.72 -5.06
C VAL A 56 0.43 -9.58 -3.84
N ALA A 57 0.93 -8.36 -3.57
CA ALA A 57 1.78 -8.08 -2.42
C ALA A 57 1.08 -8.39 -1.08
N VAL A 58 -0.19 -8.01 -0.91
CA VAL A 58 -0.97 -8.30 0.30
C VAL A 58 -1.08 -9.81 0.54
N ILE A 59 -1.43 -10.57 -0.50
CA ILE A 59 -1.54 -12.03 -0.39
C ILE A 59 -0.20 -12.64 -0.03
N LEU A 60 0.87 -12.27 -0.75
CA LEU A 60 2.21 -12.78 -0.49
C LEU A 60 2.70 -12.43 0.91
N LEU A 61 2.48 -11.20 1.40
CA LEU A 61 2.87 -10.79 2.74
C LEU A 61 2.19 -11.63 3.82
N LEU A 62 0.89 -11.87 3.71
CA LEU A 62 0.14 -12.70 4.66
C LEU A 62 0.63 -14.16 4.62
N VAL A 63 0.69 -14.76 3.44
CA VAL A 63 1.11 -16.17 3.27
C VAL A 63 2.52 -16.38 3.78
N THR A 64 3.48 -15.55 3.36
CA THR A 64 4.88 -15.67 3.77
C THR A 64 5.08 -15.30 5.24
N GLY A 65 4.37 -14.29 5.75
CA GLY A 65 4.44 -13.87 7.14
C GLY A 65 3.97 -14.95 8.11
N TYR A 66 2.78 -15.51 7.88
CA TYR A 66 2.26 -16.60 8.72
C TYR A 66 3.07 -17.88 8.57
N TRP A 67 3.57 -18.19 7.36
CA TRP A 67 4.50 -19.30 7.20
C TRP A 67 5.71 -19.12 8.13
N MET A 68 6.37 -17.97 8.12
CA MET A 68 7.52 -17.72 9.00
C MET A 68 7.15 -17.85 10.49
N ILE A 69 6.01 -17.30 10.91
CA ILE A 69 5.52 -17.41 12.30
C ILE A 69 5.37 -18.87 12.75
N PHE A 70 4.67 -19.70 11.98
CA PHE A 70 4.36 -21.07 12.40
C PHE A 70 5.51 -22.06 12.18
N SER A 71 6.37 -21.83 11.18
CA SER A 71 7.46 -22.76 10.86
C SER A 71 8.78 -22.45 11.58
N VAL A 72 9.04 -21.18 11.90
CA VAL A 72 10.34 -20.73 12.43
C VAL A 72 10.22 -20.30 13.88
N PHE A 73 9.20 -19.50 14.19
CA PHE A 73 9.03 -18.92 15.53
C PHE A 73 8.24 -19.82 16.49
N GLY A 74 7.90 -21.05 16.08
CA GLY A 74 7.13 -21.99 16.92
C GLY A 74 5.69 -21.55 17.16
N GLY A 75 5.15 -20.66 16.32
CA GLY A 75 3.82 -20.07 16.45
C GLY A 75 3.84 -18.68 17.10
N MET A 76 2.64 -18.13 17.32
CA MET A 76 2.47 -16.76 17.82
C MET A 76 3.08 -16.54 19.21
N ALA A 77 3.17 -17.58 20.05
CA ALA A 77 3.74 -17.47 21.39
C ALA A 77 5.28 -17.33 21.40
N GLY A 78 5.97 -17.78 20.34
CA GLY A 78 7.42 -17.63 20.20
C GLY A 78 7.83 -16.45 19.31
N ALA A 79 6.86 -15.67 18.80
CA ALA A 79 7.12 -14.47 18.03
C ALA A 79 7.45 -13.29 18.97
N GLY A 80 8.51 -12.54 18.66
CA GLY A 80 8.88 -11.35 19.42
C GLY A 80 7.84 -10.23 19.31
N TRP A 81 7.87 -9.28 20.24
CA TRP A 81 6.94 -8.13 20.28
C TRP A 81 6.86 -7.38 18.93
N HIS A 82 8.00 -7.24 18.24
CA HIS A 82 8.10 -6.54 16.96
C HIS A 82 7.29 -7.21 15.85
N ILE A 83 7.14 -8.54 15.88
CA ILE A 83 6.34 -9.31 14.92
C ILE A 83 4.85 -9.04 15.15
N HIS A 84 4.40 -9.02 16.41
CA HIS A 84 3.02 -8.67 16.74
C HIS A 84 2.68 -7.23 16.35
N ALA A 85 3.59 -6.29 16.60
CA ALA A 85 3.43 -4.90 16.16
C ALA A 85 3.36 -4.78 14.63
N MET A 86 4.27 -5.46 13.91
CA MET A 86 4.29 -5.51 12.45
C MET A 86 2.99 -6.08 11.88
N GLN A 87 2.48 -7.16 12.47
CA GLN A 87 1.23 -7.79 12.05
C GLN A 87 0.03 -6.87 12.31
N GLY A 88 -0.07 -6.28 13.50
CA GLY A 88 -1.17 -5.37 13.85
C GLY A 88 -1.21 -4.16 12.91
N LEU A 89 -0.08 -3.51 12.69
CA LEU A 89 0.04 -2.39 11.76
C LEU A 89 -0.22 -2.82 10.31
N GLY A 90 0.30 -3.97 9.89
CA GLY A 90 0.05 -4.53 8.55
C GLY A 90 -1.44 -4.79 8.28
N ILE A 91 -2.19 -5.28 9.27
CA ILE A 91 -3.65 -5.44 9.17
C ILE A 91 -4.33 -4.09 9.00
N VAL A 92 -3.95 -3.07 9.79
CA VAL A 92 -4.49 -1.70 9.63
C VAL A 92 -4.22 -1.17 8.22
N MET A 93 -3.01 -1.37 7.69
CA MET A 93 -2.64 -0.97 6.32
C MET A 93 -3.50 -1.66 5.25
N ILE A 94 -3.80 -2.96 5.42
CA ILE A 94 -4.68 -3.72 4.52
C ILE A 94 -6.11 -3.17 4.58
N LEU A 95 -6.63 -2.87 5.77
CA LEU A 95 -7.97 -2.30 5.92
C LEU A 95 -8.08 -0.92 5.26
N LEU A 96 -7.05 -0.07 5.42
CA LEU A 96 -6.98 1.21 4.71
C LEU A 96 -6.96 1.01 3.19
N TYR A 97 -6.19 0.05 2.69
CA TYR A 97 -6.16 -0.28 1.28
C TYR A 97 -7.51 -0.76 0.76
N PHE A 98 -8.21 -1.64 1.49
CA PHE A 98 -9.55 -2.09 1.12
C PHE A 98 -10.52 -0.92 1.06
N HIS A 99 -10.49 -0.03 2.06
CA HIS A 99 -11.31 1.18 2.03
C HIS A 99 -11.02 2.02 0.79
N VAL A 100 -9.74 2.30 0.48
CA VAL A 100 -9.31 3.03 -0.73
C VAL A 100 -9.80 2.36 -2.02
N TYR A 101 -9.64 1.04 -2.13
CA TYR A 101 -9.96 0.30 -3.34
C TYR A 101 -11.46 0.23 -3.62
N PHE A 102 -12.27 -0.06 -2.59
CA PHE A 102 -13.70 -0.29 -2.76
C PHE A 102 -14.55 0.98 -2.75
N ALA A 103 -14.11 2.05 -2.07
CA ALA A 103 -14.85 3.31 -1.99
C ALA A 103 -14.32 4.38 -2.96
N PRO A 104 -13.26 5.17 -2.66
CA PRO A 104 -12.89 6.32 -3.47
C PRO A 104 -12.32 5.92 -4.84
N PHE A 105 -11.64 4.77 -4.97
CA PHE A 105 -11.16 4.34 -6.29
C PHE A 105 -12.30 3.90 -7.23
N ARG A 106 -13.33 3.24 -6.70
CA ARG A 106 -14.54 2.95 -7.48
C ARG A 106 -15.24 4.23 -7.93
N ARG A 107 -15.36 5.22 -7.04
CA ARG A 107 -15.93 6.54 -7.36
C ARG A 107 -15.08 7.30 -8.38
N LEU A 108 -13.75 7.21 -8.30
CA LEU A 108 -12.84 7.80 -9.30
C LEU A 108 -13.07 7.20 -10.69
N LYS A 109 -13.21 5.87 -10.81
CA LYS A 109 -13.53 5.23 -12.10
C LYS A 109 -14.85 5.73 -12.67
N GLN A 110 -15.87 5.88 -11.83
CA GLN A 110 -17.17 6.40 -12.23
C GLN A 110 -17.07 7.87 -12.70
N ALA A 111 -16.37 8.71 -11.96
CA ALA A 111 -16.15 10.11 -12.35
C ALA A 111 -15.42 10.22 -13.70
N VAL A 112 -14.40 9.39 -13.93
CA VAL A 112 -13.69 9.33 -15.22
C VAL A 112 -14.61 8.85 -16.35
N ALA A 113 -15.42 7.81 -16.11
CA ALA A 113 -16.38 7.32 -17.10
C ALA A 113 -17.45 8.37 -17.46
N ASN A 114 -17.87 9.17 -16.48
CA ASN A 114 -18.85 10.25 -16.65
C ASN A 114 -18.23 11.56 -17.14
N GLN A 115 -16.91 11.60 -17.41
CA GLN A 115 -16.18 12.80 -17.80
C GLN A 115 -16.34 13.97 -16.81
N ASP A 116 -16.41 13.68 -15.51
CA ASP A 116 -16.53 14.66 -14.43
C ASP A 116 -15.16 14.91 -13.76
N PRO A 117 -14.40 15.94 -14.20
CA PRO A 117 -13.09 16.25 -13.66
C PRO A 117 -13.13 16.77 -12.22
N GLN A 118 -14.25 17.37 -11.78
CA GLN A 118 -14.39 17.95 -10.44
C GLN A 118 -14.50 16.82 -9.41
N GLU A 119 -15.38 15.86 -9.65
CA GLU A 119 -15.51 14.69 -8.81
C GLU A 119 -14.25 13.80 -8.89
N GLY A 120 -13.65 13.67 -10.07
CA GLY A 120 -12.37 12.96 -10.24
C GLY A 120 -11.25 13.54 -9.37
N GLY A 121 -11.09 14.87 -9.38
CA GLY A 121 -10.12 15.56 -8.52
C GLY A 121 -10.39 15.38 -7.03
N ARG A 122 -11.67 15.41 -6.61
CA ARG A 122 -12.06 15.19 -5.22
C ARG A 122 -11.69 13.78 -4.74
N GLN A 123 -11.97 12.76 -5.56
CA GLN A 123 -11.64 11.38 -5.23
C GLN A 123 -10.13 11.13 -5.19
N VAL A 124 -9.36 11.68 -6.13
CA VAL A 124 -7.88 11.64 -6.08
C VAL A 124 -7.36 12.28 -4.79
N GLY A 125 -7.95 13.40 -4.35
CA GLY A 125 -7.63 14.05 -3.09
C GLY A 125 -7.88 13.18 -1.86
N GLN A 126 -8.98 12.40 -1.84
CA GLN A 126 -9.28 11.46 -0.76
C GLN A 126 -8.31 10.27 -0.76
N ILE A 127 -8.07 9.66 -1.92
CA ILE A 127 -7.10 8.57 -2.09
C ILE A 127 -5.73 9.00 -1.59
N ARG A 128 -5.29 10.22 -1.93
CA ARG A 128 -4.01 10.77 -1.47
C ARG A 128 -3.88 10.77 0.05
N LYS A 129 -4.89 11.25 0.78
CA LYS A 129 -4.82 11.31 2.25
C LYS A 129 -4.65 9.92 2.86
N LEU A 130 -5.47 8.96 2.39
CA LEU A 130 -5.44 7.59 2.87
C LEU A 130 -4.14 6.87 2.51
N VAL A 131 -3.64 7.05 1.28
CA VAL A 131 -2.34 6.51 0.84
C VAL A 131 -1.19 7.14 1.62
N GLY A 132 -1.26 8.43 1.95
CA GLY A 132 -0.26 9.11 2.78
C GLY A 132 -0.19 8.53 4.19
N THR A 133 -1.34 8.32 4.85
CA THR A 133 -1.40 7.63 6.14
C THR A 133 -0.84 6.21 6.01
N ASN A 134 -1.24 5.47 4.98
CA ASN A 134 -0.79 4.10 4.75
C ASN A 134 0.73 4.02 4.49
N LEU A 135 1.30 5.00 3.80
CA LEU A 135 2.74 5.11 3.58
C LEU A 135 3.50 5.32 4.90
N ILE A 136 3.03 6.22 5.77
CA ILE A 136 3.66 6.45 7.08
C ILE A 136 3.67 5.16 7.89
N LEU A 137 2.52 4.46 7.97
CA LEU A 137 2.43 3.16 8.63
C LEU A 137 3.38 2.14 8.00
N GLY A 138 3.46 2.09 6.66
CA GLY A 138 4.37 1.21 5.94
C GLY A 138 5.84 1.45 6.25
N LEU A 139 6.27 2.71 6.34
CA LEU A 139 7.63 3.05 6.73
C LEU A 139 7.94 2.65 8.18
N ILE A 140 6.99 2.84 9.10
CA ILE A 140 7.11 2.37 10.49
C ILE A 140 7.23 0.85 10.53
N VAL A 141 6.38 0.12 9.79
CA VAL A 141 6.40 -1.34 9.70
C VAL A 141 7.74 -1.84 9.16
N VAL A 142 8.28 -1.20 8.12
CA VAL A 142 9.60 -1.54 7.56
C VAL A 142 10.71 -1.30 8.59
N ALA A 143 10.67 -0.19 9.33
CA ALA A 143 11.64 0.10 10.37
C ALA A 143 11.57 -0.91 11.53
N ILE A 144 10.37 -1.30 11.97
CA ILE A 144 10.16 -2.34 12.99
C ILE A 144 10.65 -3.70 12.48
N GLY A 145 10.34 -4.06 11.23
CA GLY A 145 10.75 -5.34 10.66
C GLY A 145 12.26 -5.46 10.47
N ALA A 146 12.94 -4.38 10.10
CA ALA A 146 14.39 -4.37 9.92
C ALA A 146 15.16 -4.21 11.23
N GLY A 147 14.70 -3.31 12.11
CA GLY A 147 15.41 -2.91 13.33
C GLY A 147 14.94 -3.61 14.61
N GLY A 148 13.69 -4.06 14.67
CA GLY A 148 13.07 -4.58 15.90
C GLY A 148 13.67 -5.87 16.44
N ARG A 149 14.50 -6.58 15.67
CA ARG A 149 15.29 -7.71 16.18
C ARG A 149 16.46 -7.27 17.07
N TYR A 150 16.92 -6.03 16.92
CA TYR A 150 18.06 -5.48 17.66
C TYR A 150 17.63 -4.66 18.89
N LEU A 151 16.33 -4.58 19.16
CA LEU A 151 15.70 -3.89 20.30
C LEU A 151 15.05 -4.91 21.23
#